data_AF-J1AT68-F1
#
_entry.id   AF-J1AT68-F1
#
_cell.length_a   1.000
_cell.length_b   1.000
_cell.length_c   1.000
_cell.angle_alpha   90.00
_cell.angle_beta   90.00
_cell.angle_gamma   90.00
#
_symmetry.space_group_name_H-M   'P 1'
#
loop_
_entity.id
_entity.type
_entity.pdbx_description
1 polymer ?
#
loop_
_entity_poly.entity_id
_entity_poly.type
_entity_poly.pdbx_seq_one_letter_code
_entity_poly.pdbx_strand_id
1 'polypeptide(L)'
;MQYHTICLHVPALALVLILLCAAPAAGWSDPAGLQLPPFGVGNGSVGDINPLLGKEAAAATPETTLSPPDPGDYAAMAEYLVDITRDRFSGAGAGASGITVSTFEVITDADLADPAHMGRSQAVKVDVVMNASRDLLAGSLWGHEADATRIAEAFYSGDLKGETAFVAVFFREKRTGAYTSKFILTAKDASRFGNGWDGSSYIRCADWSDAVVRGSGVPYEDPEAAMEPLQEAEAKEQVPCDYDTLKNAGTEAASSIASTVSEMSIRAGDQDYATVSKLAMELTGSAKSCSAEFRAYAVPDGLEHVKARFVEAFESYDRAGSAIWYGATFADTDHIALGNTYLAEGQDSLNAALEGMNLRTIEDTTLTLQTTEIYPDALKIGEPYRFMDTRQVNKISVRPRSTTTWKSFEAGTGADVKVYQAPYGKQYLFVLMEVNHIGYYGGGSSKYRTPSPTDFTLIAGGEEYRPSQPSAYMRGIGSVYASTSIDRSDYSSGYLVFEVPESVDPAGVYLRLSIRGIGTQIWNLS
;
A
#
# COMPACT_ATOMS: atom_id res chain seq x y z
N MET A 1 -54.98 -19.36 -8.75
CA MET A 1 -54.01 -18.88 -9.77
C MET A 1 -52.79 -18.39 -9.02
N GLN A 2 -51.56 -18.80 -9.25
CA GLN A 2 -50.95 -19.85 -10.06
C GLN A 2 -49.52 -19.96 -9.49
N TYR A 3 -49.04 -21.18 -9.28
CA TYR A 3 -47.66 -21.49 -8.87
C TYR A 3 -46.67 -21.05 -9.94
N HIS A 4 -45.42 -20.72 -9.56
CA HIS A 4 -44.25 -21.23 -10.28
C HIS A 4 -42.98 -21.26 -9.41
N THR A 5 -42.70 -22.47 -8.95
CA THR A 5 -41.38 -23.03 -8.64
C THR A 5 -40.62 -23.24 -9.96
N ILE A 6 -39.34 -22.87 -10.02
CA ILE A 6 -38.43 -23.33 -11.08
C ILE A 6 -37.36 -24.22 -10.45
N CYS A 7 -37.55 -25.52 -10.66
CA CYS A 7 -36.49 -26.53 -10.62
C CYS A 7 -35.73 -26.48 -11.95
N LEU A 8 -34.42 -26.65 -11.91
CA LEU A 8 -33.65 -27.18 -13.04
C LEU A 8 -32.87 -28.40 -12.55
N HIS A 9 -32.92 -29.43 -13.38
CA HIS A 9 -32.58 -30.82 -13.11
C HIS A 9 -31.55 -31.26 -14.16
N VAL A 10 -30.66 -32.17 -13.73
CA VAL A 10 -30.07 -33.29 -14.53
C VAL A 10 -28.81 -32.96 -15.36
N PRO A 11 -27.86 -33.90 -15.63
CA PRO A 11 -27.79 -35.33 -15.25
C PRO A 11 -26.50 -35.80 -14.54
N ALA A 12 -26.66 -36.94 -13.89
CA ALA A 12 -25.61 -37.92 -13.64
C ALA A 12 -25.25 -38.67 -14.93
N LEU A 13 -23.96 -38.96 -15.13
CA LEU A 13 -23.49 -39.97 -16.07
C LEU A 13 -22.59 -40.96 -15.32
N ALA A 14 -22.99 -42.23 -15.34
CA ALA A 14 -22.22 -43.35 -14.82
C ALA A 14 -21.29 -43.89 -15.92
N LEU A 15 -20.09 -44.36 -15.54
CA LEU A 15 -19.47 -45.49 -16.22
C LEU A 15 -18.59 -46.31 -15.27
N VAL A 16 -18.68 -47.61 -15.46
CA VAL A 16 -18.22 -48.76 -14.67
C VAL A 16 -16.90 -49.31 -15.25
N LEU A 17 -15.99 -49.82 -14.40
CA LEU A 17 -15.09 -50.98 -14.62
C LEU A 17 -14.33 -51.22 -13.28
N ILE A 18 -14.58 -52.21 -12.41
CA ILE A 18 -14.47 -53.70 -12.44
C ILE A 18 -13.02 -54.27 -12.37
N LEU A 19 -12.69 -54.82 -11.17
CA LEU A 19 -11.86 -56.00 -10.81
C LEU A 19 -10.33 -55.98 -11.14
N LEU A 20 -9.36 -56.58 -10.41
CA LEU A 20 -9.26 -57.69 -9.44
C LEU A 20 -7.84 -57.68 -8.79
N CYS A 21 -7.73 -58.16 -7.54
CA CYS A 21 -6.62 -58.86 -6.83
C CYS A 21 -5.14 -58.44 -7.06
N ALA A 22 -4.24 -58.36 -6.08
CA ALA A 22 -3.97 -59.28 -4.97
C ALA A 22 -2.97 -58.65 -3.96
N ALA A 23 -3.13 -58.98 -2.68
CA ALA A 23 -2.04 -59.07 -1.69
C ALA A 23 -1.58 -60.56 -1.66
N PRO A 24 -0.53 -61.02 -0.92
CA PRO A 24 0.13 -60.39 0.24
C PRO A 24 1.64 -60.71 0.46
N ALA A 25 2.13 -60.33 1.65
CA ALA A 25 3.29 -60.89 2.40
C ALA A 25 4.69 -60.47 1.92
N ALA A 26 5.73 -60.29 2.73
CA ALA A 26 6.07 -60.31 4.17
C ALA A 26 7.48 -59.65 4.21
N GLY A 27 8.10 -59.16 5.28
CA GLY A 27 7.87 -59.16 6.72
C GLY A 27 9.15 -58.63 7.41
N TRP A 28 9.02 -58.39 8.72
CA TRP A 28 10.05 -58.49 9.78
C TRP A 28 11.04 -57.30 9.89
N SER A 29 10.89 -56.44 10.92
CA SER A 29 11.44 -56.53 12.31
C SER A 29 12.91 -56.08 12.35
N ASP A 30 13.44 -55.23 13.22
CA ASP A 30 13.00 -54.52 14.44
C ASP A 30 14.17 -53.52 14.79
N PRO A 31 14.40 -52.99 16.01
CA PRO A 31 14.38 -51.55 16.28
C PRO A 31 15.74 -50.96 16.74
N ALA A 32 15.68 -49.71 17.22
CA ALA A 32 16.65 -48.98 18.03
C ALA A 32 17.61 -48.02 17.29
N GLY A 33 17.71 -46.80 17.85
CA GLY A 33 18.84 -45.92 17.56
C GLY A 33 18.48 -44.44 17.47
N LEU A 34 17.97 -43.86 18.56
CA LEU A 34 18.08 -42.43 18.82
C LEU A 34 19.55 -42.03 18.69
N GLN A 35 19.90 -41.20 17.70
CA GLN A 35 21.17 -40.45 17.68
C GLN A 35 21.01 -39.20 16.80
N LEU A 36 20.80 -38.06 17.45
CA LEU A 36 21.12 -36.76 16.89
C LEU A 36 22.63 -36.52 17.05
N PRO A 37 23.32 -36.01 16.03
CA PRO A 37 24.55 -35.25 16.20
C PRO A 37 24.34 -33.75 15.84
N PRO A 38 25.29 -32.88 16.24
CA PRO A 38 24.97 -31.59 16.84
C PRO A 38 25.15 -30.38 15.92
N PHE A 39 24.58 -29.26 16.39
CA PHE A 39 24.86 -27.90 15.93
C PHE A 39 26.36 -27.58 15.99
N GLY A 40 26.89 -27.03 14.90
CA GLY A 40 28.24 -26.49 14.80
C GLY A 40 28.21 -25.09 14.20
N VAL A 41 28.41 -24.09 15.05
CA VAL A 41 28.81 -22.72 14.68
C VAL A 41 30.28 -22.76 14.30
N GLY A 42 30.66 -22.16 13.17
CA GLY A 42 32.07 -22.06 12.77
C GLY A 42 32.30 -21.03 11.67
N ASN A 43 32.78 -19.85 12.06
CA ASN A 43 33.47 -18.90 11.19
C ASN A 43 34.77 -19.54 10.64
N GLY A 44 35.02 -19.37 9.34
CA GLY A 44 36.29 -19.75 8.73
C GLY A 44 36.35 -19.44 7.24
N SER A 45 37.02 -18.34 6.90
CA SER A 45 37.50 -18.02 5.55
C SER A 45 38.61 -18.98 5.11
N VAL A 46 38.66 -19.32 3.82
CA VAL A 46 39.83 -19.30 2.90
C VAL A 46 39.60 -20.26 1.70
N GLY A 47 39.66 -19.70 0.49
CA GLY A 47 40.53 -20.19 -0.57
C GLY A 47 40.05 -21.33 -1.49
N ASP A 48 39.73 -20.93 -2.73
CA ASP A 48 40.04 -21.58 -4.01
C ASP A 48 40.12 -23.11 -4.10
N ILE A 49 39.06 -23.71 -4.66
CA ILE A 49 39.21 -24.86 -5.56
C ILE A 49 38.10 -24.84 -6.62
N ASN A 50 38.48 -24.45 -7.83
CA ASN A 50 37.72 -24.66 -9.05
C ASN A 50 37.86 -26.14 -9.46
N PRO A 51 36.80 -26.75 -10.01
CA PRO A 51 36.99 -27.41 -11.29
C PRO A 51 35.89 -27.03 -12.29
N LEU A 52 36.37 -26.45 -13.40
CA LEU A 52 35.87 -26.59 -14.77
C LEU A 52 34.78 -27.67 -14.96
N LEU A 53 33.58 -27.24 -15.38
CA LEU A 53 32.77 -27.88 -16.41
C LEU A 53 31.55 -27.00 -16.76
N GLY A 54 31.51 -26.51 -18.01
CA GLY A 54 30.27 -26.19 -18.75
C GLY A 54 29.57 -24.87 -18.45
N LYS A 55 30.08 -23.77 -19.00
CA LYS A 55 29.31 -22.53 -19.23
C LYS A 55 28.30 -22.78 -20.37
N GLU A 56 27.09 -23.25 -20.06
CA GLU A 56 25.94 -22.90 -20.88
C GLU A 56 25.55 -21.47 -20.48
N ALA A 57 25.83 -20.54 -21.38
CA ALA A 57 25.43 -19.16 -21.22
C ALA A 57 23.90 -19.13 -21.13
N ALA A 58 23.38 -18.87 -19.92
CA ALA A 58 22.07 -18.28 -19.78
C ALA A 58 22.08 -17.02 -20.67
N ALA A 59 21.26 -17.03 -21.71
CA ALA A 59 21.12 -15.91 -22.61
C ALA A 59 20.70 -14.70 -21.76
N ALA A 60 21.65 -13.79 -21.55
CA ALA A 60 21.38 -12.49 -21.00
C ALA A 60 20.33 -11.85 -21.92
N THR A 61 19.18 -11.49 -21.34
CA THR A 61 18.25 -10.57 -21.96
C THR A 61 19.07 -9.32 -22.33
N PRO A 62 19.08 -8.86 -23.59
CA PRO A 62 19.89 -7.71 -23.94
C PRO A 62 19.36 -6.51 -23.17
N GLU A 63 20.17 -5.98 -22.25
CA GLU A 63 20.06 -4.60 -21.80
C GLU A 63 20.27 -3.73 -23.05
N THR A 64 19.18 -3.25 -23.62
CA THR A 64 19.21 -2.20 -24.64
C THR A 64 19.70 -0.94 -23.96
N THR A 65 21.02 -0.73 -23.93
CA THR A 65 21.58 0.59 -23.67
C THR A 65 21.23 1.47 -24.87
N LEU A 66 20.09 2.15 -24.79
CA LEU A 66 19.69 3.16 -25.76
C LEU A 66 20.72 4.29 -25.71
N SER A 67 21.45 4.50 -26.81
CA SER A 67 22.28 5.69 -26.97
C SER A 67 21.38 6.93 -27.00
N PRO A 68 21.73 8.02 -26.29
CA PRO A 68 20.95 9.24 -26.33
C PRO A 68 20.86 9.76 -27.78
N PRO A 69 19.66 10.19 -28.24
CA PRO A 69 19.47 10.77 -29.56
C PRO A 69 20.13 12.15 -29.66
N ASP A 70 20.14 12.74 -30.86
CA ASP A 70 20.58 14.11 -31.07
C ASP A 70 19.71 15.06 -30.22
N PRO A 71 20.30 15.88 -29.32
CA PRO A 71 19.55 16.87 -28.54
C PRO A 71 18.76 17.87 -29.40
N GLY A 72 19.15 18.08 -30.67
CA GLY A 72 18.41 18.91 -31.61
C GLY A 72 17.10 18.28 -32.12
N ASP A 73 16.91 16.97 -31.95
CA ASP A 73 15.64 16.29 -32.23
C ASP A 73 14.82 16.17 -30.94
N TYR A 74 14.03 17.21 -30.66
CA TYR A 74 13.21 17.29 -29.45
C TYR A 74 12.28 16.09 -29.29
N ALA A 75 11.71 15.56 -30.39
CA ALA A 75 10.77 14.45 -30.32
C ALA A 75 11.49 13.15 -29.92
N ALA A 76 12.62 12.84 -30.56
CA ALA A 76 13.41 11.68 -30.20
C ALA A 76 13.97 11.78 -28.78
N MET A 77 14.43 12.96 -28.36
CA MET A 77 14.92 13.21 -27.00
C MET A 77 13.80 13.07 -25.96
N ALA A 78 12.61 13.58 -26.25
CA ALA A 78 11.45 13.43 -25.37
C ALA A 78 11.06 11.95 -25.16
N GLU A 79 11.06 11.15 -26.23
CA GLU A 79 10.83 9.70 -26.14
C GLU A 79 11.91 9.01 -25.30
N TYR A 80 13.18 9.33 -25.57
CA TYR A 80 14.32 8.78 -24.84
C TYR A 80 14.25 9.08 -23.33
N LEU A 81 14.00 10.34 -22.96
CA LEU A 81 13.91 10.76 -21.57
C LEU A 81 12.79 10.05 -20.81
N VAL A 82 11.63 9.86 -21.44
CA VAL A 82 10.51 9.13 -20.82
C VAL A 82 10.84 7.65 -20.66
N ASP A 83 11.51 7.03 -21.63
CA ASP A 83 11.87 5.61 -21.56
C ASP A 83 12.87 5.32 -20.44
N ILE A 84 13.92 6.13 -20.29
CA ILE A 84 14.89 5.96 -19.18
C ILE A 84 14.27 6.30 -17.80
N THR A 85 13.24 7.15 -17.78
CA THR A 85 12.54 7.51 -16.53
C THR A 85 11.60 6.39 -16.08
N ARG A 86 11.14 5.54 -17.00
CA ARG A 86 10.20 4.45 -16.71
C ARG A 86 10.68 3.50 -15.62
N ASP A 87 11.98 3.21 -15.58
CA ASP A 87 12.57 2.31 -14.57
C ASP A 87 12.57 2.91 -13.16
N ARG A 88 12.27 4.21 -13.04
CA ARG A 88 12.16 4.94 -11.77
C ARG A 88 10.71 5.09 -11.30
N PHE A 89 9.74 4.58 -12.05
CA PHE A 89 8.34 4.62 -11.63
C PHE A 89 8.10 3.71 -10.44
N SER A 90 7.45 4.26 -9.42
CA SER A 90 7.13 3.58 -8.17
C SER A 90 5.63 3.60 -7.87
N GLY A 91 4.86 4.38 -8.62
CA GLY A 91 3.43 4.54 -8.42
C GLY A 91 2.59 3.94 -9.55
N ALA A 92 1.60 4.69 -10.04
CA ALA A 92 0.55 4.16 -10.92
C ALA A 92 1.06 3.70 -12.31
N GLY A 93 2.17 4.27 -12.76
CA GLY A 93 2.88 3.91 -13.98
C GLY A 93 3.80 2.70 -13.82
N ALA A 94 4.04 2.22 -12.60
CA ALA A 94 4.87 1.05 -12.36
C ALA A 94 4.30 -0.18 -13.10
N GLY A 95 5.11 -0.78 -13.96
CA GLY A 95 4.68 -1.88 -14.82
C GLY A 95 3.63 -1.49 -15.87
N ALA A 96 3.56 -0.23 -16.30
CA ALA A 96 2.71 0.22 -17.41
C ALA A 96 2.92 -0.66 -18.65
N SER A 97 1.83 -0.95 -19.36
CA SER A 97 1.85 -1.81 -20.56
C SER A 97 2.28 -1.08 -21.82
N GLY A 98 2.25 0.24 -21.80
CA GLY A 98 2.69 1.10 -22.88
C GLY A 98 2.75 2.55 -22.40
N ILE A 99 3.71 3.29 -22.95
CA ILE A 99 3.82 4.74 -22.77
C ILE A 99 3.91 5.34 -24.17
N THR A 100 3.14 6.40 -24.42
CA THR A 100 3.17 7.12 -25.69
C THR A 100 3.53 8.57 -25.42
N VAL A 101 4.54 9.06 -26.13
CA VAL A 101 4.97 10.45 -26.08
C VAL A 101 4.49 11.15 -27.35
N SER A 102 4.01 12.37 -27.22
CA SER A 102 3.61 13.21 -28.34
C SER A 102 4.09 14.62 -28.08
N THR A 103 4.74 15.23 -29.06
CA THR A 103 5.27 16.59 -28.97
C THR A 103 4.49 17.54 -29.87
N PHE A 104 4.42 18.80 -29.46
CA PHE A 104 3.66 19.84 -30.14
C PHE A 104 4.43 21.15 -30.12
N GLU A 105 4.41 21.89 -31.23
CA GLU A 105 4.86 23.28 -31.23
C GLU A 105 3.78 24.18 -30.62
N VAL A 106 4.20 25.08 -29.73
CA VAL A 106 3.33 26.10 -29.14
C VAL A 106 3.62 27.47 -29.72
N ILE A 107 2.60 28.35 -29.69
CA ILE A 107 2.75 29.73 -30.12
C ILE A 107 3.70 30.45 -29.16
N THR A 108 4.75 31.09 -29.70
CA THR A 108 5.76 31.84 -28.95
C THR A 108 5.69 33.35 -29.17
N ASP A 109 4.80 33.82 -30.04
CA ASP A 109 4.56 35.24 -30.26
C ASP A 109 4.12 35.92 -28.96
N ALA A 110 4.81 36.98 -28.55
CA ALA A 110 4.62 37.59 -27.23
C ALA A 110 3.19 38.13 -27.00
N ASP A 111 2.46 38.46 -28.06
CA ASP A 111 1.10 38.99 -27.97
C ASP A 111 0.02 37.88 -27.90
N LEU A 112 0.37 36.65 -28.29
CA LEU A 112 -0.56 35.52 -28.42
C LEU A 112 -0.20 34.30 -27.56
N ALA A 113 1.05 34.17 -27.16
CA ALA A 113 1.54 33.06 -26.36
C ALA A 113 0.97 33.12 -24.95
N ASP A 114 0.71 31.95 -24.37
CA ASP A 114 0.43 31.86 -22.94
C ASP A 114 1.69 32.30 -22.16
N PRO A 115 1.62 33.34 -21.31
CA PRO A 115 2.75 33.79 -20.51
C PRO A 115 3.34 32.67 -19.63
N ALA A 116 2.53 31.68 -19.23
CA ALA A 116 2.97 30.55 -18.44
C ALA A 116 3.96 29.63 -19.18
N HIS A 117 4.01 29.70 -20.52
CA HIS A 117 4.98 28.97 -21.34
C HIS A 117 6.38 29.60 -21.34
N MET A 118 6.53 30.83 -20.83
CA MET A 118 7.81 31.55 -20.75
C MET A 118 8.56 31.66 -22.09
N GLY A 119 7.82 31.79 -23.21
CA GLY A 119 8.39 31.92 -24.56
C GLY A 119 9.02 30.64 -25.13
N ARG A 120 8.84 29.50 -24.47
CA ARG A 120 9.34 28.19 -24.92
C ARG A 120 8.44 27.63 -26.03
N SER A 121 9.02 26.89 -26.97
CA SER A 121 8.36 26.52 -28.23
C SER A 121 7.80 25.11 -28.29
N GLN A 122 8.16 24.22 -27.36
CA GLN A 122 7.77 22.82 -27.42
C GLN A 122 6.91 22.40 -26.24
N ALA A 123 5.88 21.61 -26.46
CA ALA A 123 5.09 20.97 -25.43
C ALA A 123 5.13 19.46 -25.58
N VAL A 124 4.96 18.75 -24.47
CA VAL A 124 4.94 17.29 -24.46
C VAL A 124 3.70 16.75 -23.76
N LYS A 125 3.10 15.74 -24.38
CA LYS A 125 2.05 14.92 -23.80
C LYS A 125 2.56 13.50 -23.63
N VAL A 126 2.39 12.94 -22.45
CA VAL A 126 2.75 11.56 -22.12
C VAL A 126 1.50 10.82 -21.70
N ASP A 127 1.10 9.81 -22.48
CA ASP A 127 0.00 8.90 -22.13
C ASP A 127 0.59 7.60 -21.55
N VAL A 128 0.33 7.33 -20.28
CA VAL A 128 0.76 6.13 -19.54
C VAL A 128 -0.41 5.14 -19.48
N VAL A 129 -0.27 3.98 -20.13
CA VAL A 129 -1.30 2.93 -20.16
C VAL A 129 -1.05 1.92 -19.03
N MET A 130 -1.76 2.11 -17.94
CA MET A 130 -1.62 1.31 -16.72
C MET A 130 -2.15 -0.10 -16.92
N ASN A 131 -1.40 -1.08 -16.41
CA ASN A 131 -1.97 -2.41 -16.17
C ASN A 131 -2.89 -2.33 -14.94
N ALA A 132 -3.90 -3.20 -14.87
CA ALA A 132 -4.74 -3.30 -13.68
C ALA A 132 -3.94 -3.93 -12.51
N SER A 133 -2.99 -3.21 -11.95
CA SER A 133 -2.35 -3.53 -10.67
C SER A 133 -3.15 -2.87 -9.56
N ARG A 134 -3.39 -3.61 -8.49
CA ARG A 134 -4.27 -3.27 -7.36
C ARG A 134 -3.48 -2.97 -6.09
N ASP A 135 -2.23 -2.53 -6.21
CA ASP A 135 -1.50 -2.01 -5.06
C ASP A 135 -2.17 -0.69 -4.64
N LEU A 136 -2.67 -0.67 -3.41
CA LEU A 136 -3.44 0.45 -2.87
C LEU A 136 -2.60 1.74 -2.82
N LEU A 137 -1.30 1.64 -2.55
CA LEU A 137 -0.40 2.79 -2.48
C LEU A 137 -0.03 3.28 -3.88
N ALA A 138 0.28 2.36 -4.81
CA ALA A 138 0.58 2.72 -6.20
C ALA A 138 -0.63 3.35 -6.91
N GLY A 139 -1.85 2.94 -6.55
CA GLY A 139 -3.11 3.50 -7.06
C GLY A 139 -3.62 4.74 -6.33
N SER A 140 -2.89 5.25 -5.33
CA SER A 140 -3.23 6.48 -4.62
C SER A 140 -2.89 7.74 -5.43
N LEU A 141 -3.39 8.89 -4.99
CA LEU A 141 -3.04 10.20 -5.55
C LEU A 141 -1.51 10.40 -5.60
N TRP A 142 -0.82 10.14 -4.49
CA TRP A 142 0.64 10.14 -4.39
C TRP A 142 1.31 9.29 -5.48
N GLY A 143 0.83 8.05 -5.70
CA GLY A 143 1.42 7.16 -6.69
C GLY A 143 1.30 7.71 -8.12
N HIS A 144 0.22 8.41 -8.42
CA HIS A 144 0.09 9.09 -9.70
C HIS A 144 1.00 10.32 -9.81
N GLU A 145 1.11 11.09 -8.74
CA GLU A 145 1.92 12.32 -8.70
C GLU A 145 3.41 12.04 -8.71
N ALA A 146 3.87 11.00 -8.02
CA ALA A 146 5.27 10.59 -8.00
C ALA A 146 5.75 10.29 -9.43
N ASP A 147 5.03 9.44 -10.16
CA ASP A 147 5.40 9.09 -11.53
C ASP A 147 5.23 10.28 -12.50
N ALA A 148 4.18 11.09 -12.34
CA ALA A 148 4.02 12.31 -13.13
C ALA A 148 5.16 13.31 -12.88
N THR A 149 5.60 13.44 -11.63
CA THR A 149 6.72 14.30 -11.23
C THR A 149 8.02 13.83 -11.85
N ARG A 150 8.28 12.52 -11.86
CA ARG A 150 9.47 11.95 -12.53
C ARG A 150 9.50 12.28 -14.02
N ILE A 151 8.34 12.19 -14.68
CA ILE A 151 8.23 12.60 -16.08
C ILE A 151 8.52 14.10 -16.20
N ALA A 152 7.86 14.96 -15.42
CA ALA A 152 8.06 16.41 -15.48
C ALA A 152 9.51 16.83 -15.20
N GLU A 153 10.15 16.18 -14.22
CA GLU A 153 11.56 16.35 -13.86
C GLU A 153 12.46 16.15 -15.07
N ALA A 154 12.28 15.06 -15.83
CA ALA A 154 13.10 14.77 -17.00
C ALA A 154 13.10 15.90 -18.04
N PHE A 155 12.00 16.65 -18.16
CA PHE A 155 11.88 17.80 -19.07
C PHE A 155 12.36 19.13 -18.47
N TYR A 156 12.21 19.34 -17.17
CA TYR A 156 12.50 20.63 -16.53
C TYR A 156 13.84 20.72 -15.80
N SER A 157 14.47 19.59 -15.49
CA SER A 157 15.82 19.54 -14.90
C SER A 157 16.87 18.93 -15.84
N GLY A 158 16.46 18.26 -16.92
CA GLY A 158 17.32 17.54 -17.87
C GLY A 158 17.67 18.30 -19.15
N ASP A 159 17.92 17.55 -20.23
CA ASP A 159 18.48 18.05 -21.50
C ASP A 159 17.51 18.97 -22.27
N LEU A 160 16.20 18.84 -22.05
CA LEU A 160 15.17 19.68 -22.68
C LEU A 160 14.79 20.93 -21.87
N LYS A 161 15.54 21.19 -20.78
CA LYS A 161 15.32 22.34 -19.92
C LYS A 161 15.48 23.64 -20.71
N GLY A 162 14.44 24.46 -20.69
CA GLY A 162 14.41 25.75 -21.39
C GLY A 162 13.74 25.70 -22.76
N GLU A 163 13.43 24.51 -23.28
CA GLU A 163 12.70 24.33 -24.54
C GLU A 163 11.25 23.88 -24.31
N THR A 164 10.99 23.17 -23.21
CA THR A 164 9.65 22.67 -22.84
C THR A 164 8.78 23.74 -22.18
N ALA A 165 7.70 24.14 -22.85
CA ALA A 165 6.66 25.07 -22.42
C ALA A 165 5.68 24.46 -21.39
N PHE A 166 5.22 23.23 -21.62
CA PHE A 166 4.44 22.45 -20.65
C PHE A 166 4.63 20.95 -20.84
N VAL A 167 4.43 20.21 -19.75
CA VAL A 167 4.36 18.74 -19.71
C VAL A 167 2.95 18.35 -19.28
N ALA A 168 2.27 17.49 -20.05
CA ALA A 168 0.96 16.95 -19.72
C ALA A 168 1.00 15.43 -19.63
N VAL A 169 0.80 14.89 -18.43
CA VAL A 169 0.82 13.45 -18.14
C VAL A 169 -0.60 12.94 -17.96
N PHE A 170 -0.96 11.87 -18.67
CA PHE A 170 -2.27 11.23 -18.60
C PHE A 170 -2.10 9.76 -18.23
N PHE A 171 -2.73 9.33 -17.13
CA PHE A 171 -2.80 7.92 -16.77
C PHE A 171 -4.10 7.32 -17.29
N ARG A 172 -4.02 6.23 -18.05
CA ARG A 172 -5.17 5.58 -18.68
C ARG A 172 -5.30 4.13 -18.27
N GLU A 173 -6.54 3.71 -18.02
CA GLU A 173 -6.85 2.31 -17.87
C GLU A 173 -6.75 1.58 -19.21
N LYS A 174 -5.95 0.50 -19.27
CA LYS A 174 -5.85 -0.36 -20.46
C LYS A 174 -7.20 -0.88 -20.97
N ARG A 175 -8.13 -1.19 -20.06
CA ARG A 175 -9.42 -1.82 -20.40
C ARG A 175 -10.39 -0.84 -21.09
N THR A 176 -10.47 0.39 -20.58
CA THR A 176 -11.47 1.38 -21.02
C THR A 176 -10.88 2.45 -21.93
N GLY A 177 -9.55 2.68 -21.86
CA GLY A 177 -8.86 3.78 -22.54
C GLY A 177 -9.15 5.17 -21.92
N ALA A 178 -10.05 5.23 -20.94
CA ALA A 178 -10.35 6.44 -20.20
C ALA A 178 -9.15 6.83 -19.32
N TYR A 179 -8.89 8.14 -19.22
CA TYR A 179 -7.90 8.61 -18.27
C TYR A 179 -8.50 8.61 -16.85
N THR A 180 -7.74 8.10 -15.89
CA THR A 180 -8.05 8.16 -14.46
C THR A 180 -7.47 9.43 -13.86
N SER A 181 -6.31 9.88 -14.32
CA SER A 181 -5.73 11.12 -13.84
C SER A 181 -4.98 11.86 -14.94
N LYS A 182 -4.89 13.17 -14.76
CA LYS A 182 -4.22 14.11 -15.64
C LYS A 182 -3.48 15.13 -14.78
N PHE A 183 -2.22 15.37 -15.12
CA PHE A 183 -1.37 16.37 -14.48
C PHE A 183 -0.71 17.22 -15.55
N ILE A 184 -0.81 18.54 -15.43
CA ILE A 184 -0.19 19.50 -16.35
C ILE A 184 0.68 20.44 -15.55
N LEU A 185 1.94 20.57 -15.95
CA LEU A 185 2.90 21.51 -15.37
C LEU A 185 3.47 22.41 -16.46
N THR A 186 3.20 23.71 -16.34
CA THR A 186 3.76 24.76 -17.21
C THR A 186 5.18 25.13 -16.81
N ALA A 187 5.92 25.76 -17.72
CA ALA A 187 7.25 26.27 -17.46
C ALA A 187 7.30 27.26 -16.28
N LYS A 188 6.28 28.15 -16.17
CA LYS A 188 6.15 29.09 -15.05
C LYS A 188 6.02 28.35 -13.72
N ASP A 189 5.10 27.39 -13.61
CA ASP A 189 4.90 26.66 -12.36
C ASP A 189 6.07 25.73 -12.02
N ALA A 190 6.67 25.07 -13.01
CA ALA A 190 7.88 24.29 -12.81
C ALA A 190 9.04 25.12 -12.24
N SER A 191 9.12 26.41 -12.59
CA SER A 191 10.18 27.30 -12.10
C SER A 191 10.09 27.58 -10.60
N ARG A 192 8.90 27.41 -9.98
CA ARG A 192 8.69 27.56 -8.53
C ARG A 192 9.50 26.56 -7.73
N PHE A 193 9.90 25.43 -8.32
CA PHE A 193 10.68 24.40 -7.65
C PHE A 193 12.19 24.58 -7.77
N GLY A 194 12.67 25.51 -8.59
CA GLY A 194 14.09 25.83 -8.73
C GLY A 194 14.98 24.59 -8.98
N ASN A 195 15.90 24.33 -8.05
CA ASN A 195 16.79 23.15 -8.06
C ASN A 195 16.32 22.01 -7.13
N GLY A 196 15.07 22.04 -6.68
CA GLY A 196 14.49 21.04 -5.77
C GLY A 196 14.22 19.68 -6.41
N TRP A 197 14.56 19.50 -7.69
CA TRP A 197 14.46 18.23 -8.41
C TRP A 197 15.56 17.26 -7.91
N ASP A 198 15.20 16.37 -7.00
CA ASP A 198 16.10 15.47 -6.28
C ASP A 198 15.98 14.00 -6.71
N GLY A 199 15.03 13.71 -7.59
CA GLY A 199 14.72 12.36 -8.02
C GLY A 199 13.97 11.47 -7.03
N SER A 200 13.57 11.98 -5.85
CA SER A 200 12.84 11.24 -4.80
C SER A 200 11.53 11.93 -4.36
N SER A 201 11.46 13.25 -4.38
CA SER A 201 10.30 14.04 -3.98
C SER A 201 9.27 14.18 -5.10
N TYR A 202 8.00 14.48 -4.76
CA TYR A 202 6.90 14.61 -5.72
C TYR A 202 6.18 15.98 -5.61
N ILE A 203 5.53 16.42 -6.69
CA ILE A 203 4.71 17.63 -6.72
C ILE A 203 3.28 17.29 -6.27
N ARG A 204 2.81 17.95 -5.21
CA ARG A 204 1.44 17.81 -4.67
C ARG A 204 0.39 18.25 -5.68
N CYS A 205 -0.82 17.70 -5.59
CA CYS A 205 -1.94 17.95 -6.52
C CYS A 205 -2.20 19.45 -6.71
N ALA A 206 -2.15 20.19 -5.61
CA ALA A 206 -2.41 21.63 -5.56
C ALA A 206 -1.36 22.49 -6.29
N ASP A 207 -0.16 21.95 -6.51
CA ASP A 207 0.96 22.69 -7.10
C ASP A 207 1.14 22.45 -8.60
N TRP A 208 0.38 21.51 -9.17
CA TRP A 208 0.26 21.36 -10.62
C TRP A 208 -0.53 22.52 -11.22
N SER A 209 -0.16 22.94 -12.44
CA SER A 209 -0.87 24.02 -13.17
C SER A 209 -2.34 23.68 -13.42
N ASP A 210 -2.60 22.40 -13.70
CA ASP A 210 -3.92 21.79 -13.80
C ASP A 210 -3.82 20.28 -13.49
N ALA A 211 -4.59 19.82 -12.51
CA ALA A 211 -4.67 18.41 -12.13
C ALA A 211 -6.13 17.96 -12.08
N VAL A 212 -6.41 16.79 -12.66
CA VAL A 212 -7.73 16.16 -12.62
C VAL A 212 -7.54 14.72 -12.23
N VAL A 213 -8.20 14.31 -11.15
CA VAL A 213 -8.10 12.94 -10.63
C VAL A 213 -9.49 12.34 -10.52
N ARG A 214 -9.67 11.21 -11.20
CA ARG A 214 -10.93 10.48 -11.41
C ARG A 214 -10.68 9.02 -11.06
N GLY A 215 -11.19 8.60 -9.91
CA GLY A 215 -11.17 7.18 -9.54
C GLY A 215 -9.87 6.69 -8.89
N SER A 216 -8.91 7.55 -8.53
CA SER A 216 -7.97 7.19 -7.46
C SER A 216 -8.80 7.09 -6.19
N GLY A 217 -9.14 5.89 -5.75
CA GLY A 217 -10.03 5.68 -4.60
C GLY A 217 -9.45 6.20 -3.27
N VAL A 218 -8.23 6.73 -3.29
CA VAL A 218 -7.43 7.09 -2.13
C VAL A 218 -6.77 8.46 -2.34
N PRO A 219 -7.17 9.52 -1.61
CA PRO A 219 -6.62 10.88 -1.71
C PRO A 219 -5.33 11.05 -0.88
N TYR A 220 -4.54 9.99 -0.72
CA TYR A 220 -3.30 9.99 0.04
C TYR A 220 -2.19 10.74 -0.70
N GLU A 221 -1.53 11.62 0.03
CA GLU A 221 -0.33 12.35 -0.35
C GLU A 221 0.68 12.18 0.79
N ASP A 222 1.88 11.68 0.50
CA ASP A 222 2.93 11.53 1.50
C ASP A 222 3.43 12.92 1.95
N PRO A 223 3.17 13.34 3.19
CA PRO A 223 3.52 14.68 3.62
C PRO A 223 5.05 14.91 3.68
N GLU A 224 5.86 13.87 3.88
CA GLU A 224 7.31 13.98 4.03
C GLU A 224 8.07 13.96 2.69
N ALA A 225 7.49 13.35 1.65
CA ALA A 225 8.10 13.25 0.32
C ALA A 225 7.68 14.38 -0.64
N ALA A 226 6.84 15.31 -0.20
CA ALA A 226 6.33 16.38 -1.03
C ALA A 226 7.36 17.50 -1.25
N MET A 227 7.45 17.97 -2.50
CA MET A 227 8.25 19.14 -2.86
C MET A 227 7.56 20.42 -2.37
N GLU A 228 8.32 21.26 -1.68
CA GLU A 228 7.84 22.57 -1.24
C GLU A 228 8.22 23.65 -2.29
N PRO A 229 7.25 24.35 -2.89
CA PRO A 229 7.54 25.39 -3.88
C PRO A 229 8.16 26.63 -3.23
N LEU A 230 9.11 27.27 -3.92
CA LEU A 230 9.76 28.52 -3.47
C LEU A 230 8.82 29.73 -3.48
N GLN A 231 7.70 29.63 -4.21
CA GLN A 231 6.67 30.65 -4.35
C GLN A 231 5.30 29.99 -4.43
N GLU A 232 4.29 30.57 -3.77
CA GLU A 232 2.91 30.10 -3.86
C GLU A 232 2.35 30.29 -5.28
N ALA A 233 1.39 29.44 -5.63
CA ALA A 233 0.62 29.61 -6.86
C ALA A 233 -0.22 30.89 -6.80
N GLU A 234 -0.34 31.59 -7.93
CA GLU A 234 -1.26 32.73 -8.02
C GLU A 234 -2.72 32.25 -7.86
N ALA A 235 -3.45 32.83 -6.92
CA ALA A 235 -4.88 32.53 -6.73
C ALA A 235 -5.67 32.93 -7.99
N LYS A 236 -6.42 31.97 -8.56
CA LYS A 236 -7.09 32.14 -9.86
C LYS A 236 -8.32 33.07 -9.80
N GLU A 237 -8.91 33.31 -8.63
CA GLU A 237 -9.99 34.29 -8.40
C GLU A 237 -10.13 34.59 -6.90
N GLN A 238 -10.31 35.85 -6.53
CA GLN A 238 -10.55 36.23 -5.13
C GLN A 238 -12.05 36.49 -4.89
N VAL A 239 -12.61 35.80 -3.91
CA VAL A 239 -14.00 35.90 -3.47
C VAL A 239 -14.09 36.87 -2.29
N PRO A 240 -14.84 37.98 -2.39
CA PRO A 240 -15.00 38.89 -1.26
C PRO A 240 -15.56 38.18 -0.03
N CYS A 241 -14.90 38.35 1.11
CA CYS A 241 -15.26 37.69 2.37
C CYS A 241 -15.19 38.70 3.51
N ASP A 242 -16.33 38.96 4.15
CA ASP A 242 -16.40 39.83 5.31
C ASP A 242 -16.13 39.06 6.62
N TYR A 243 -16.08 39.80 7.73
CA TYR A 243 -15.78 39.23 9.04
C TYR A 243 -16.75 38.13 9.45
N ASP A 244 -18.07 38.34 9.28
CA ASP A 244 -19.08 37.40 9.72
C ASP A 244 -19.08 36.13 8.86
N THR A 245 -18.82 36.27 7.56
CA THR A 245 -18.66 35.14 6.62
C THR A 245 -17.45 34.30 7.01
N LEU A 246 -16.28 34.93 7.19
CA LEU A 246 -15.05 34.24 7.60
C LEU A 246 -15.23 33.52 8.95
N LYS A 247 -15.86 34.19 9.91
CA LYS A 247 -16.14 33.64 11.23
C LYS A 247 -17.05 32.41 11.16
N ASN A 248 -18.14 32.49 10.39
CA ASN A 248 -19.09 31.37 10.28
C ASN A 248 -18.43 30.17 9.60
N ALA A 249 -17.75 30.39 8.47
CA ALA A 249 -17.00 29.35 7.78
C ALA A 249 -15.94 28.71 8.68
N GLY A 250 -15.18 29.52 9.42
CA GLY A 250 -14.13 29.04 10.33
C GLY A 250 -14.69 28.21 11.48
N THR A 251 -15.82 28.62 12.05
CA THR A 251 -16.47 27.89 13.16
C THR A 251 -17.09 26.57 12.69
N GLU A 252 -17.68 26.55 11.50
CA GLU A 252 -18.24 25.35 10.89
C GLU A 252 -17.14 24.33 10.56
N ALA A 253 -16.07 24.78 9.89
CA ALA A 253 -14.92 23.96 9.57
C ALA A 253 -14.24 23.39 10.83
N ALA A 254 -14.03 24.24 11.85
CA ALA A 254 -13.48 23.83 13.14
C ALA A 254 -14.31 22.73 13.82
N SER A 255 -15.64 22.89 13.82
CA SER A 255 -16.55 21.90 14.42
C SER A 255 -16.55 20.58 13.65
N SER A 256 -16.52 20.65 12.31
CA SER A 256 -16.47 19.47 11.44
C SER A 256 -15.18 18.67 11.68
N ILE A 257 -14.03 19.33 11.64
CA ILE A 257 -12.73 18.70 11.90
C ILE A 257 -12.68 18.09 13.29
N ALA A 258 -13.12 18.83 14.31
CA ALA A 258 -13.10 18.34 15.67
C ALA A 258 -13.96 17.08 15.87
N SER A 259 -15.12 17.03 15.20
CA SER A 259 -15.99 15.84 15.20
C SER A 259 -15.29 14.64 14.55
N THR A 260 -14.67 14.82 13.39
CA THR A 260 -13.97 13.74 12.68
C THR A 260 -12.81 13.19 13.50
N VAL A 261 -11.97 14.06 14.06
CA VAL A 261 -10.81 13.63 14.85
C VAL A 261 -11.23 12.96 16.16
N SER A 262 -12.27 13.46 16.82
CA SER A 262 -12.81 12.81 18.03
C SER A 262 -13.31 11.40 17.73
N GLU A 263 -14.03 11.21 16.61
CA GLU A 263 -14.48 9.89 16.19
C GLU A 263 -13.29 8.98 15.84
N MET A 264 -12.26 9.48 15.14
CA MET A 264 -11.04 8.72 14.89
C MET A 264 -10.41 8.22 16.19
N SER A 265 -10.30 9.09 17.20
CA SER A 265 -9.73 8.71 18.49
C SER A 265 -10.54 7.63 19.20
N ILE A 266 -11.89 7.70 19.16
CA ILE A 266 -12.76 6.66 19.72
C ILE A 266 -12.53 5.33 18.99
N ARG A 267 -12.52 5.35 17.66
CA ARG A 267 -12.33 4.15 16.83
C ARG A 267 -10.96 3.52 17.00
N ALA A 268 -9.92 4.33 17.15
CA ALA A 268 -8.58 3.85 17.48
C ALA A 268 -8.56 3.15 18.85
N GLY A 269 -9.23 3.71 19.86
CA GLY A 269 -9.39 3.07 21.17
C GLY A 269 -10.13 1.73 21.12
N ASP A 270 -11.09 1.60 20.22
CA ASP A 270 -11.82 0.34 19.93
C ASP A 270 -11.04 -0.63 19.01
N GLN A 271 -9.81 -0.29 18.61
CA GLN A 271 -9.00 -1.02 17.63
C GLN A 271 -9.65 -1.17 16.24
N ASP A 272 -10.60 -0.29 15.89
CA ASP A 272 -11.29 -0.25 14.59
C ASP A 272 -10.54 0.66 13.59
N TYR A 273 -9.30 0.29 13.28
CA TYR A 273 -8.44 1.04 12.36
C TYR A 273 -8.94 1.06 10.90
N ALA A 274 -9.82 0.12 10.54
CA ALA A 274 -10.52 0.15 9.26
C ALA A 274 -11.52 1.30 9.15
N THR A 275 -12.08 1.76 10.27
CA THR A 275 -12.91 2.97 10.33
C THR A 275 -12.05 4.22 10.51
N VAL A 276 -10.96 4.15 11.29
CA VAL A 276 -9.97 5.24 11.39
C VAL A 276 -9.46 5.65 10.01
N SER A 277 -9.08 4.70 9.15
CA SER A 277 -8.58 5.03 7.81
C SER A 277 -9.62 5.75 6.94
N LYS A 278 -10.91 5.38 7.02
CA LYS A 278 -11.98 6.08 6.30
C LYS A 278 -12.18 7.51 6.80
N LEU A 279 -12.22 7.69 8.12
CA LEU A 279 -12.35 9.01 8.74
C LEU A 279 -11.13 9.90 8.43
N ALA A 280 -9.93 9.31 8.35
CA ALA A 280 -8.73 10.02 7.95
C ALA A 280 -8.82 10.53 6.51
N MET A 281 -9.39 9.76 5.58
CA MET A 281 -9.69 10.22 4.22
C MET A 281 -10.73 11.35 4.20
N GLU A 282 -11.76 11.28 5.06
CA GLU A 282 -12.76 12.34 5.20
C GLU A 282 -12.13 13.63 5.75
N LEU A 283 -11.20 13.51 6.71
CA LEU A 283 -10.40 14.63 7.23
C LEU A 283 -9.58 15.27 6.12
N THR A 284 -8.78 14.50 5.38
CA THR A 284 -8.00 14.95 4.21
C THR A 284 -8.89 15.71 3.21
N GLY A 285 -10.01 15.12 2.81
CA GLY A 285 -10.92 15.75 1.83
C GLY A 285 -11.53 17.06 2.33
N SER A 286 -11.98 17.08 3.58
CA SER A 286 -12.58 18.27 4.19
C SER A 286 -11.56 19.38 4.38
N ALA A 287 -10.36 19.03 4.86
CA ALA A 287 -9.27 19.96 5.11
C ALA A 287 -8.76 20.59 3.80
N LYS A 288 -8.56 19.80 2.73
CA LYS A 288 -8.22 20.33 1.40
C LYS A 288 -9.28 21.30 0.89
N SER A 289 -10.57 20.96 1.03
CA SER A 289 -11.67 21.83 0.63
C SER A 289 -11.66 23.15 1.40
N CYS A 290 -11.50 23.10 2.72
CA CYS A 290 -11.44 24.29 3.57
C CYS A 290 -10.22 25.17 3.23
N SER A 291 -9.04 24.57 3.06
CA SER A 291 -7.82 25.30 2.67
C SER A 291 -8.00 26.05 1.35
N ALA A 292 -8.54 25.37 0.33
CA ALA A 292 -8.81 25.97 -0.98
C ALA A 292 -9.85 27.11 -0.90
N GLU A 293 -10.92 26.92 -0.13
CA GLU A 293 -11.95 27.95 0.09
C GLU A 293 -11.37 29.18 0.78
N PHE A 294 -10.62 29.00 1.87
CA PHE A 294 -10.03 30.11 2.62
C PHE A 294 -8.97 30.86 1.83
N ARG A 295 -8.18 30.17 1.00
CA ARG A 295 -7.23 30.81 0.07
C ARG A 295 -7.93 31.70 -0.96
N ALA A 296 -9.13 31.33 -1.39
CA ALA A 296 -9.91 32.12 -2.33
C ALA A 296 -10.49 33.39 -1.69
N TYR A 297 -10.58 33.50 -0.36
CA TYR A 297 -11.16 34.67 0.29
C TYR A 297 -10.27 35.93 0.18
N ALA A 298 -10.85 36.99 -0.36
CA ALA A 298 -10.40 38.37 -0.23
C ALA A 298 -10.99 38.96 1.05
N VAL A 299 -10.15 39.10 2.08
CA VAL A 299 -10.54 39.65 3.39
C VAL A 299 -9.96 41.05 3.57
N PRO A 300 -10.53 41.89 4.45
CA PRO A 300 -9.89 43.14 4.86
C PRO A 300 -8.47 42.92 5.42
N ASP A 301 -7.55 43.86 5.20
CA ASP A 301 -6.13 43.77 5.65
C ASP A 301 -5.97 43.34 7.12
N GLY A 302 -6.88 43.77 8.00
CA GLY A 302 -6.87 43.41 9.41
C GLY A 302 -7.12 41.92 9.70
N LEU A 303 -7.65 41.16 8.74
CA LEU A 303 -8.00 39.74 8.86
C LEU A 303 -7.09 38.82 8.04
N GLU A 304 -6.15 39.34 7.27
CA GLU A 304 -5.23 38.53 6.46
C GLU A 304 -4.42 37.55 7.31
N HIS A 305 -3.96 37.98 8.50
CA HIS A 305 -3.27 37.09 9.43
C HIS A 305 -4.17 35.97 9.99
N VAL A 306 -5.47 36.23 10.21
CA VAL A 306 -6.44 35.22 10.66
C VAL A 306 -6.70 34.21 9.56
N LYS A 307 -6.90 34.70 8.32
CA LYS A 307 -7.07 33.85 7.14
C LYS A 307 -5.86 32.92 6.95
N ALA A 308 -4.65 33.45 7.06
CA ALA A 308 -3.42 32.67 6.96
C ALA A 308 -3.38 31.53 8.01
N ARG A 309 -3.75 31.81 9.27
CA ARG A 309 -3.81 30.78 10.32
C ARG A 309 -4.85 29.68 10.05
N PHE A 310 -5.99 30.02 9.47
CA PHE A 310 -6.95 29.01 9.03
C PHE A 310 -6.38 28.12 7.92
N VAL A 311 -5.73 28.71 6.92
CA VAL A 311 -5.09 27.96 5.83
C VAL A 311 -4.03 27.02 6.40
N GLU A 312 -3.11 27.52 7.24
CA GLU A 312 -2.08 26.72 7.91
C GLU A 312 -2.71 25.55 8.70
N ALA A 313 -3.77 25.82 9.46
CA ALA A 313 -4.47 24.78 10.22
C ALA A 313 -5.00 23.66 9.31
N PHE A 314 -5.71 24.02 8.24
CA PHE A 314 -6.29 23.05 7.33
C PHE A 314 -5.23 22.27 6.54
N GLU A 315 -4.08 22.88 6.23
CA GLU A 315 -2.97 22.14 5.63
C GLU A 315 -2.34 21.14 6.59
N SER A 316 -2.19 21.50 7.87
CA SER A 316 -1.76 20.54 8.90
C SER A 316 -2.78 19.40 9.06
N TYR A 317 -4.09 19.68 9.06
CA TYR A 317 -5.11 18.62 9.12
C TYR A 317 -5.13 17.72 7.89
N ASP A 318 -4.82 18.26 6.70
CA ASP A 318 -4.65 17.47 5.48
C ASP A 318 -3.48 16.49 5.60
N ARG A 319 -2.31 16.98 6.04
CA ARG A 319 -1.13 16.16 6.32
C ARG A 319 -1.41 15.11 7.39
N ALA A 320 -2.14 15.49 8.45
CA ALA A 320 -2.57 14.58 9.50
C ALA A 320 -3.46 13.45 8.96
N GLY A 321 -4.50 13.79 8.20
CA GLY A 321 -5.38 12.81 7.58
C GLY A 321 -4.63 11.84 6.66
N SER A 322 -3.67 12.34 5.88
CA SER A 322 -2.85 11.50 5.00
C SER A 322 -1.94 10.55 5.78
N ALA A 323 -1.21 11.05 6.78
CA ALA A 323 -0.34 10.23 7.63
C ALA A 323 -1.13 9.19 8.44
N ILE A 324 -2.27 9.57 9.03
CA ILE A 324 -3.12 8.65 9.80
C ILE A 324 -3.77 7.61 8.88
N TRP A 325 -4.21 8.01 7.68
CA TRP A 325 -4.71 7.05 6.70
C TRP A 325 -3.64 6.01 6.39
N TYR A 326 -2.39 6.43 6.15
CA TYR A 326 -1.29 5.50 5.89
C TYR A 326 -1.05 4.60 7.10
N GLY A 327 -0.88 5.16 8.29
CA GLY A 327 -0.64 4.37 9.50
C GLY A 327 -1.76 3.36 9.79
N ALA A 328 -3.01 3.80 9.71
CA ALA A 328 -4.18 2.97 9.98
C ALA A 328 -4.42 1.92 8.90
N THR A 329 -4.11 2.25 7.65
CA THR A 329 -4.15 1.31 6.54
C THR A 329 -3.02 0.31 6.74
N PHE A 330 -1.75 0.74 6.66
CA PHE A 330 -0.56 -0.10 6.54
C PHE A 330 -0.06 -0.74 7.84
N ALA A 331 -0.76 -0.52 8.94
CA ALA A 331 -0.36 -0.94 10.29
C ALA A 331 0.97 -0.30 10.76
N ASP A 332 1.22 0.95 10.35
CA ASP A 332 2.45 1.69 10.63
C ASP A 332 2.24 2.69 11.78
N THR A 333 2.89 2.41 12.91
CA THR A 333 2.76 3.22 14.13
C THR A 333 3.47 4.57 14.05
N ASP A 334 4.55 4.66 13.26
CA ASP A 334 5.34 5.88 13.11
C ASP A 334 4.53 6.91 12.32
N HIS A 335 3.80 6.46 11.29
CA HIS A 335 2.86 7.30 10.54
C HIS A 335 1.66 7.76 11.37
N ILE A 336 1.15 6.93 12.31
CA ILE A 336 0.14 7.40 13.27
C ILE A 336 0.72 8.49 14.19
N ALA A 337 1.95 8.32 14.67
CA ALA A 337 2.62 9.31 15.52
C ALA A 337 2.90 10.63 14.78
N LEU A 338 3.33 10.54 13.51
CA LEU A 338 3.49 11.70 12.63
C LEU A 338 2.15 12.42 12.42
N GLY A 339 1.09 11.65 12.16
CA GLY A 339 -0.26 12.17 12.07
C GLY A 339 -0.72 12.94 13.30
N ASN A 340 -0.44 12.43 14.50
CA ASN A 340 -0.71 13.12 15.76
C ASN A 340 0.08 14.44 15.91
N THR A 341 1.31 14.48 15.42
CA THR A 341 2.10 15.73 15.37
C THR A 341 1.38 16.79 14.52
N TYR A 342 0.95 16.41 13.31
CA TYR A 342 0.22 17.32 12.43
C TYR A 342 -1.16 17.71 12.98
N LEU A 343 -1.86 16.83 13.69
CA LEU A 343 -3.11 17.20 14.38
C LEU A 343 -2.88 18.30 15.42
N ALA A 344 -1.80 18.19 16.21
CA ALA A 344 -1.45 19.19 17.22
C ALA A 344 -1.08 20.55 16.57
N GLU A 345 -0.26 20.54 15.52
CA GLU A 345 0.08 21.76 14.77
C GLU A 345 -1.15 22.43 14.14
N GLY A 346 -2.07 21.62 13.60
CA GLY A 346 -3.34 22.09 13.06
C GLY A 346 -4.25 22.69 14.13
N GLN A 347 -4.28 22.08 15.32
CA GLN A 347 -5.02 22.60 16.46
C GLN A 347 -4.45 23.94 16.95
N ASP A 348 -3.13 24.06 17.07
CA ASP A 348 -2.47 25.30 17.48
C ASP A 348 -2.79 26.45 16.52
N SER A 349 -2.68 26.19 15.21
CA SER A 349 -2.98 27.17 14.16
C SER A 349 -4.47 27.55 14.14
N LEU A 350 -5.36 26.58 14.32
CA LEU A 350 -6.80 26.81 14.38
C LEU A 350 -7.18 27.65 15.61
N ASN A 351 -6.62 27.32 16.77
CA ASN A 351 -6.86 28.07 18.00
C ASN A 351 -6.35 29.52 17.87
N ALA A 352 -5.18 29.73 17.26
CA ALA A 352 -4.68 31.08 16.97
C ALA A 352 -5.64 31.87 16.05
N ALA A 353 -6.24 31.23 15.04
CA ALA A 353 -7.23 31.86 14.17
C ALA A 353 -8.52 32.23 14.93
N LEU A 354 -9.02 31.31 15.77
CA LEU A 354 -10.21 31.53 16.60
C LEU A 354 -10.00 32.66 17.62
N GLU A 355 -8.84 32.72 18.26
CA GLU A 355 -8.46 33.80 19.16
C GLU A 355 -8.37 35.16 18.44
N GLY A 356 -7.80 35.18 17.23
CA GLY A 356 -7.77 36.37 16.37
C GLY A 356 -9.15 36.93 16.04
N MET A 357 -10.19 36.08 16.10
CA MET A 357 -11.60 36.46 15.94
C MET A 357 -12.37 36.58 17.27
N ASN A 358 -11.68 36.58 18.41
CA ASN A 358 -12.28 36.60 19.75
C ASN A 358 -13.31 35.47 19.98
N LEU A 359 -13.03 34.28 19.45
CA LEU A 359 -13.85 33.08 19.64
C LEU A 359 -13.23 32.16 20.70
N ARG A 360 -14.04 31.22 21.18
CA ARG A 360 -13.58 30.20 22.12
C ARG A 360 -12.72 29.17 21.37
N THR A 361 -11.57 28.85 21.93
CA THR A 361 -10.66 27.81 21.45
C THR A 361 -11.15 26.39 21.76
N ILE A 362 -10.58 25.41 21.06
CA ILE A 362 -10.82 23.98 21.26
C ILE A 362 -9.76 23.44 22.23
N GLU A 363 -10.18 22.62 23.20
CA GLU A 363 -9.29 22.04 24.23
C GLU A 363 -8.35 20.95 23.65
N ASP A 364 -7.07 20.95 24.05
CA ASP A 364 -5.98 20.11 23.47
C ASP A 364 -6.19 18.59 23.55
N THR A 365 -6.96 18.10 24.51
CA THR A 365 -7.09 16.65 24.73
C THR A 365 -8.03 15.94 23.76
N THR A 366 -8.74 16.66 22.88
CA THR A 366 -9.79 16.06 22.03
C THR A 366 -9.36 15.75 20.61
N LEU A 367 -8.20 16.22 20.15
CA LEU A 367 -7.82 16.16 18.73
C LEU A 367 -6.56 15.35 18.44
N THR A 368 -6.23 14.33 19.23
CA THR A 368 -5.17 13.35 18.89
C THR A 368 -5.66 11.93 19.13
N LEU A 369 -5.11 10.97 18.37
CA LEU A 369 -5.38 9.56 18.59
C LEU A 369 -4.67 9.11 19.86
N GLN A 370 -5.44 8.62 20.83
CA GLN A 370 -4.94 8.21 22.15
C GLN A 370 -4.07 6.95 22.12
N THR A 371 -4.11 6.15 21.04
CA THR A 371 -3.27 4.97 20.86
C THR A 371 -2.63 4.96 19.48
N THR A 372 -1.31 4.77 19.47
CA THR A 372 -0.51 4.56 18.26
C THR A 372 -0.31 3.07 17.96
N GLU A 373 -0.46 2.19 18.95
CA GLU A 373 -0.35 0.75 18.77
C GLU A 373 -1.65 0.20 18.16
N ILE A 374 -1.54 -0.39 16.98
CA ILE A 374 -2.70 -0.82 16.17
C ILE A 374 -3.29 -2.13 16.70
N TYR A 375 -2.45 -3.00 17.25
CA TYR A 375 -2.84 -4.23 17.93
C TYR A 375 -2.06 -4.38 19.23
N PRO A 376 -2.40 -3.63 20.30
CA PRO A 376 -1.65 -3.66 21.57
C PRO A 376 -1.73 -5.05 22.24
N ASP A 377 -2.80 -5.80 21.97
CA ASP A 377 -2.99 -7.18 22.46
C ASP A 377 -2.42 -8.25 21.51
N ALA A 378 -1.67 -7.86 20.47
CA ALA A 378 -1.02 -8.80 19.59
C ALA A 378 0.05 -9.58 20.33
N LEU A 379 -0.03 -10.91 20.22
CA LEU A 379 0.98 -11.81 20.77
C LEU A 379 2.26 -11.74 19.93
N LYS A 380 3.42 -11.93 20.55
CA LYS A 380 4.68 -12.01 19.80
C LYS A 380 4.79 -13.33 19.05
N ILE A 381 5.61 -13.38 18.01
CA ILE A 381 5.92 -14.64 17.33
C ILE A 381 6.45 -15.67 18.35
N GLY A 382 5.96 -16.91 18.25
CA GLY A 382 6.26 -17.97 19.21
C GLY A 382 5.36 -18.02 20.45
N GLU A 383 4.63 -16.94 20.77
CA GLU A 383 3.72 -16.91 21.91
C GLU A 383 2.40 -17.68 21.60
N PRO A 384 1.99 -18.61 22.47
CA PRO A 384 0.81 -19.44 22.22
C PRO A 384 -0.50 -18.78 22.61
N TYR A 385 -1.43 -18.72 21.66
CA TYR A 385 -2.85 -18.50 21.94
C TYR A 385 -3.47 -19.80 22.45
N ARG A 386 -4.02 -19.75 23.67
CA ARG A 386 -4.61 -20.92 24.33
C ARG A 386 -6.10 -20.71 24.49
N PHE A 387 -6.89 -21.64 23.98
CA PHE A 387 -8.34 -21.56 24.05
C PHE A 387 -8.97 -22.93 24.30
N MET A 388 -10.23 -22.90 24.74
CA MET A 388 -11.08 -24.07 24.82
C MET A 388 -11.88 -24.20 23.53
N ASP A 389 -12.06 -25.43 23.03
CA ASP A 389 -12.95 -25.67 21.90
C ASP A 389 -14.39 -25.25 22.23
N THR A 390 -15.25 -25.17 21.20
CA THR A 390 -16.63 -24.68 21.36
C THR A 390 -17.48 -25.54 22.31
N ARG A 391 -17.07 -26.80 22.54
CA ARG A 391 -17.71 -27.71 23.50
C ARG A 391 -17.10 -27.66 24.90
N GLN A 392 -16.04 -26.87 25.10
CA GLN A 392 -15.31 -26.75 26.35
C GLN A 392 -14.74 -28.08 26.86
N VAL A 393 -14.40 -29.01 25.96
CA VAL A 393 -13.86 -30.34 26.30
C VAL A 393 -12.38 -30.48 25.94
N ASN A 394 -11.89 -29.73 24.95
CA ASN A 394 -10.49 -29.74 24.54
C ASN A 394 -9.84 -28.37 24.75
N LYS A 395 -8.61 -28.36 25.27
CA LYS A 395 -7.76 -27.16 25.37
C LYS A 395 -6.68 -27.22 24.31
N ILE A 396 -6.63 -26.18 23.49
CA ILE A 396 -5.77 -26.10 22.31
C ILE A 396 -4.81 -24.94 22.45
N SER A 397 -3.60 -25.12 21.93
CA SER A 397 -2.58 -24.07 21.82
C SER A 397 -2.20 -23.90 20.36
N VAL A 398 -2.30 -22.68 19.83
CA VAL A 398 -1.89 -22.32 18.46
C VAL A 398 -0.82 -21.25 18.53
N ARG A 399 0.23 -21.34 17.70
CA ARG A 399 1.23 -20.29 17.54
C ARG A 399 1.89 -20.29 16.16
N PRO A 400 2.25 -19.12 15.61
CA PRO A 400 3.29 -19.01 14.61
C PRO A 400 4.67 -19.19 15.28
N ARG A 401 5.60 -19.87 14.61
CA ARG A 401 6.94 -20.18 15.15
C ARG A 401 8.05 -19.39 14.46
N SER A 402 7.94 -19.19 13.15
CA SER A 402 8.94 -18.50 12.34
C SER A 402 8.36 -18.07 11.00
N THR A 403 9.00 -17.09 10.39
CA THR A 403 8.72 -16.61 9.04
C THR A 403 9.93 -16.76 8.12
N THR A 404 9.72 -16.87 6.81
CA THR A 404 10.77 -16.78 5.79
C THR A 404 10.16 -16.32 4.48
N THR A 405 10.92 -15.64 3.62
CA THR A 405 10.48 -15.19 2.29
C THR A 405 11.31 -15.81 1.17
N TRP A 406 10.65 -16.19 0.07
CA TRP A 406 11.30 -16.78 -1.11
C TRP A 406 10.65 -16.24 -2.39
N LYS A 407 11.45 -15.99 -3.44
CA LYS A 407 10.93 -15.59 -4.77
C LYS A 407 10.39 -16.77 -5.58
N SER A 408 10.83 -18.00 -5.26
CA SER A 408 10.35 -19.22 -5.90
C SER A 408 10.58 -20.44 -5.01
N PHE A 409 9.81 -21.51 -5.24
CA PHE A 409 9.98 -22.79 -4.55
C PHE A 409 9.43 -23.95 -5.40
N GLU A 410 9.86 -25.18 -5.09
CA GLU A 410 9.34 -26.41 -5.69
C GLU A 410 8.35 -27.09 -4.74
N ALA A 411 7.21 -27.58 -5.24
CA ALA A 411 6.31 -28.45 -4.49
C ALA A 411 5.99 -29.75 -5.24
N GLY A 412 5.88 -30.85 -4.49
CA GLY A 412 5.68 -32.20 -5.02
C GLY A 412 6.92 -33.10 -4.91
N THR A 413 6.78 -34.33 -5.38
CA THR A 413 7.86 -35.34 -5.37
C THR A 413 7.90 -36.10 -6.69
N GLY A 414 9.08 -36.42 -7.20
CA GLY A 414 9.24 -37.22 -8.41
C GLY A 414 8.75 -36.49 -9.66
N ALA A 415 7.87 -37.13 -10.43
CA ALA A 415 7.36 -36.58 -11.70
C ALA A 415 6.34 -35.44 -11.51
N ASP A 416 5.78 -35.25 -10.32
CA ASP A 416 4.75 -34.25 -10.02
C ASP A 416 5.29 -32.94 -9.44
N VAL A 417 6.61 -32.72 -9.53
CA VAL A 417 7.23 -31.48 -9.05
C VAL A 417 6.76 -30.29 -9.89
N LYS A 418 6.21 -29.28 -9.22
CA LYS A 418 5.84 -27.99 -9.80
C LYS A 418 6.73 -26.90 -9.23
N VAL A 419 7.22 -26.04 -10.10
CA VAL A 419 7.94 -24.82 -9.72
C VAL A 419 6.92 -23.70 -9.59
N TYR A 420 6.91 -23.06 -8.42
CA TYR A 420 6.13 -21.87 -8.14
C TYR A 420 7.06 -20.67 -8.19
N GLN A 421 6.86 -19.82 -9.19
CA GLN A 421 7.58 -18.55 -9.33
C GLN A 421 6.62 -17.44 -8.91
N ALA A 422 7.05 -16.57 -8.00
CA ALA A 422 6.25 -15.41 -7.64
C ALA A 422 6.06 -14.51 -8.87
N PRO A 423 4.86 -13.91 -9.06
CA PRO A 423 4.66 -12.92 -10.11
C PRO A 423 5.62 -11.74 -9.97
N TYR A 424 5.78 -10.96 -11.04
CA TYR A 424 6.62 -9.75 -11.02
C TYR A 424 6.20 -8.81 -9.88
N GLY A 425 7.17 -8.29 -9.13
CA GLY A 425 6.97 -7.40 -7.97
C GLY A 425 6.46 -8.11 -6.71
N LYS A 426 6.41 -9.44 -6.69
CA LYS A 426 5.90 -10.23 -5.56
C LYS A 426 6.90 -11.25 -5.06
N GLN A 427 6.66 -11.73 -3.85
CA GLN A 427 7.38 -12.83 -3.20
C GLN A 427 6.41 -13.72 -2.40
N TYR A 428 6.86 -14.91 -2.02
CA TYR A 428 6.12 -15.78 -1.11
C TYR A 428 6.60 -15.59 0.33
N LEU A 429 5.67 -15.34 1.25
CA LEU A 429 5.90 -15.36 2.69
C LEU A 429 5.39 -16.67 3.28
N PHE A 430 6.26 -17.37 4.01
CA PHE A 430 5.96 -18.62 4.69
C PHE A 430 5.88 -18.39 6.18
N VAL A 431 4.80 -18.85 6.82
CA VAL A 431 4.62 -18.77 8.28
C VAL A 431 4.48 -20.19 8.84
N LEU A 432 5.45 -20.63 9.62
CA LEU A 432 5.40 -21.95 10.26
C LEU A 432 4.41 -21.92 11.43
N MET A 433 3.33 -22.70 11.32
CA MET A 433 2.32 -22.83 12.36
C MET A 433 2.53 -24.10 13.18
N GLU A 434 2.25 -24.02 14.48
CA GLU A 434 2.15 -25.16 15.38
C GLU A 434 0.81 -25.13 16.12
N VAL A 435 0.11 -26.26 16.12
CA VAL A 435 -1.15 -26.48 16.83
C VAL A 435 -0.99 -27.69 17.73
N ASN A 436 -1.22 -27.53 19.03
CA ASN A 436 -1.02 -28.56 20.03
C ASN A 436 -2.33 -28.82 20.79
N HIS A 437 -2.66 -30.09 21.00
CA HIS A 437 -3.69 -30.50 21.93
C HIS A 437 -3.08 -30.59 23.34
N ILE A 438 -3.41 -29.64 24.21
CA ILE A 438 -2.75 -29.49 25.51
C ILE A 438 -3.62 -29.93 26.70
N GLY A 439 -4.86 -30.37 26.47
CA GLY A 439 -5.71 -30.85 27.56
C GLY A 439 -7.08 -31.39 27.10
N TYR A 440 -7.57 -32.43 27.76
CA TYR A 440 -8.89 -33.02 27.56
C TYR A 440 -9.61 -33.15 28.90
N TYR A 441 -10.82 -32.61 29.01
CA TYR A 441 -11.58 -32.52 30.26
C TYR A 441 -12.73 -33.53 30.37
N GLY A 442 -12.91 -34.43 29.40
CA GLY A 442 -14.01 -35.39 29.40
C GLY A 442 -15.27 -34.88 28.70
N GLY A 443 -16.31 -35.72 28.62
CA GLY A 443 -17.64 -35.29 28.15
C GLY A 443 -17.82 -35.17 26.63
N GLY A 444 -16.92 -35.73 25.82
CA GLY A 444 -17.02 -35.66 24.36
C GLY A 444 -15.91 -36.40 23.62
N SER A 445 -15.64 -35.99 22.38
CA SER A 445 -14.51 -36.49 21.61
C SER A 445 -13.20 -35.85 22.09
N SER A 446 -12.17 -36.66 22.30
CA SER A 446 -10.81 -36.20 22.57
C SER A 446 -10.09 -35.67 21.32
N LYS A 447 -10.65 -35.91 20.13
CA LYS A 447 -10.14 -35.40 18.86
C LYS A 447 -10.56 -33.96 18.66
N TYR A 448 -9.62 -33.13 18.22
CA TYR A 448 -9.85 -31.76 17.80
C TYR A 448 -9.42 -31.58 16.34
N ARG A 449 -10.21 -30.82 15.57
CA ARG A 449 -9.84 -30.45 14.20
C ARG A 449 -9.15 -29.10 14.23
N THR A 450 -7.91 -29.04 13.75
CA THR A 450 -7.12 -27.80 13.72
C THR A 450 -7.78 -26.75 12.83
N PRO A 451 -7.54 -25.45 13.08
CA PRO A 451 -8.11 -24.37 12.28
C PRO A 451 -7.84 -24.57 10.78
N SER A 452 -8.80 -24.18 9.95
CA SER A 452 -8.64 -24.17 8.50
C SER A 452 -7.56 -23.17 8.10
N PRO A 453 -6.77 -23.40 7.03
CA PRO A 453 -5.93 -22.36 6.46
C PRO A 453 -6.71 -21.05 6.22
N THR A 454 -7.97 -21.14 5.79
CA THR A 454 -8.84 -19.98 5.55
C THR A 454 -9.24 -19.19 6.80
N ASP A 455 -9.05 -19.75 7.99
CA ASP A 455 -9.28 -19.06 9.27
C ASP A 455 -8.13 -18.10 9.60
N PHE A 456 -7.00 -18.23 8.91
CA PHE A 456 -5.86 -17.33 8.99
C PHE A 456 -5.92 -16.25 7.91
N THR A 457 -5.52 -15.04 8.28
CA THR A 457 -5.36 -13.89 7.37
C THR A 457 -4.06 -13.20 7.74
N LEU A 458 -3.20 -12.99 6.76
CA LEU A 458 -2.00 -12.16 6.93
C LEU A 458 -2.41 -10.70 6.73
N ILE A 459 -1.90 -9.82 7.57
CA ILE A 459 -2.05 -8.37 7.44
C ILE A 459 -0.64 -7.83 7.26
N ALA A 460 -0.31 -7.39 6.05
CA ALA A 460 1.02 -6.90 5.70
C ALA A 460 0.85 -5.62 4.89
N GLY A 461 1.48 -4.52 5.31
CA GLY A 461 1.22 -3.23 4.68
C GLY A 461 -0.29 -2.98 4.52
N GLY A 462 -1.08 -3.28 5.55
CA GLY A 462 -2.50 -2.96 5.58
C GLY A 462 -3.44 -3.73 4.68
N GLU A 463 -2.91 -4.53 3.77
CA GLU A 463 -3.70 -5.41 2.96
C GLU A 463 -3.89 -6.77 3.65
N GLU A 464 -5.08 -7.33 3.47
CA GLU A 464 -5.39 -8.68 3.93
C GLU A 464 -5.06 -9.71 2.85
N TYR A 465 -4.07 -10.56 3.13
CA TYR A 465 -3.70 -11.67 2.26
C TYR A 465 -4.29 -12.97 2.76
N ARG A 466 -4.93 -13.70 1.84
CA ARG A 466 -5.40 -15.07 2.08
C ARG A 466 -4.29 -16.06 1.74
N PRO A 467 -4.21 -17.21 2.45
CA PRO A 467 -3.19 -18.20 2.13
C PRO A 467 -3.34 -18.72 0.69
N SER A 468 -2.26 -18.67 -0.08
CA SER A 468 -2.12 -19.22 -1.44
C SER A 468 -1.31 -20.51 -1.39
N GLN A 469 -1.88 -21.52 -0.75
CA GLN A 469 -1.19 -22.77 -0.47
C GLN A 469 -1.02 -23.66 -1.72
N PRO A 470 0.16 -24.26 -1.94
CA PRO A 470 0.31 -25.37 -2.87
C PRO A 470 -0.35 -26.63 -2.30
N SER A 471 -0.73 -27.59 -3.16
CA SER A 471 -1.40 -28.82 -2.74
C SER A 471 -0.46 -29.91 -2.23
N ALA A 472 0.86 -29.67 -2.23
CA ALA A 472 1.88 -30.69 -2.00
C ALA A 472 3.03 -30.18 -1.11
N TYR A 473 3.82 -31.11 -0.59
CA TYR A 473 5.04 -30.83 0.19
C TYR A 473 5.99 -29.88 -0.56
N MET A 474 6.55 -28.90 0.14
CA MET A 474 7.44 -27.90 -0.44
C MET A 474 8.89 -28.31 -0.19
N ARG A 475 9.61 -28.59 -1.27
CA ARG A 475 10.98 -29.11 -1.21
C ARG A 475 11.91 -28.07 -0.59
N GLY A 476 12.72 -28.50 0.38
CA GLY A 476 13.66 -27.62 1.09
C GLY A 476 13.02 -26.70 2.15
N ILE A 477 11.69 -26.67 2.25
CA ILE A 477 10.95 -25.81 3.19
C ILE A 477 10.21 -26.68 4.22
N GLY A 478 9.33 -27.58 3.75
CA GLY A 478 8.57 -28.47 4.61
C GLY A 478 7.12 -28.70 4.17
N SER A 479 6.32 -29.24 5.09
CA SER A 479 4.91 -29.53 4.86
C SER A 479 4.05 -28.27 4.86
N VAL A 480 3.12 -28.18 3.92
CA VAL A 480 2.07 -27.16 3.90
C VAL A 480 1.12 -27.36 5.07
N TYR A 481 0.72 -26.28 5.73
CA TYR A 481 -0.27 -26.33 6.80
C TYR A 481 -1.63 -26.76 6.24
N ALA A 482 -2.21 -27.81 6.78
CA ALA A 482 -3.55 -28.24 6.43
C ALA A 482 -4.38 -28.44 7.71
N SER A 483 -5.70 -28.28 7.61
CA SER A 483 -6.59 -28.64 8.70
C SER A 483 -6.61 -30.16 8.88
N THR A 484 -6.11 -30.64 10.01
CA THR A 484 -6.03 -32.05 10.36
C THR A 484 -6.81 -32.32 11.65
N SER A 485 -7.14 -33.59 11.91
CA SER A 485 -7.60 -34.00 13.22
C SER A 485 -6.39 -34.40 14.05
N ILE A 486 -6.22 -33.78 15.22
CA ILE A 486 -5.21 -34.14 16.22
C ILE A 486 -5.89 -34.84 17.41
N ASP A 487 -5.19 -35.83 17.95
CA ASP A 487 -5.62 -36.58 19.14
C ASP A 487 -5.10 -35.93 20.44
N ARG A 488 -5.45 -36.51 21.60
CA ARG A 488 -4.98 -36.03 22.91
C ARG A 488 -3.44 -36.05 22.97
N SER A 489 -2.85 -34.95 23.41
CA SER A 489 -1.39 -34.78 23.51
C SER A 489 -0.64 -34.86 22.17
N ASP A 490 -1.37 -34.76 21.06
CA ASP A 490 -0.83 -34.73 19.71
C ASP A 490 -0.63 -33.28 19.23
N TYR A 491 0.13 -33.10 18.15
CA TYR A 491 0.37 -31.80 17.55
C TYR A 491 0.39 -31.87 16.02
N SER A 492 0.14 -30.73 15.39
CA SER A 492 0.25 -30.53 13.95
C SER A 492 1.13 -29.32 13.69
N SER A 493 1.99 -29.42 12.67
CA SER A 493 2.83 -28.32 12.22
C SER A 493 2.87 -28.25 10.70
N GLY A 494 2.92 -27.04 10.16
CA GLY A 494 3.10 -26.82 8.73
C GLY A 494 3.13 -25.34 8.38
N TYR A 495 3.49 -25.02 7.14
CA TYR A 495 3.61 -23.66 6.67
C TYR A 495 2.31 -23.14 6.04
N LEU A 496 1.83 -22.00 6.51
CA LEU A 496 0.96 -21.14 5.71
C LEU A 496 1.83 -20.43 4.66
N VAL A 497 1.30 -20.28 3.44
CA VAL A 497 1.99 -19.63 2.33
C VAL A 497 1.14 -18.48 1.84
N PHE A 498 1.72 -17.29 1.75
CA PHE A 498 1.08 -16.08 1.26
C PHE A 498 1.87 -15.53 0.07
N GLU A 499 1.18 -14.94 -0.89
CA GLU A 499 1.79 -14.18 -1.98
C GLU A 499 1.64 -12.69 -1.64
N VAL A 500 2.76 -11.99 -1.44
CA VAL A 500 2.82 -10.59 -0.96
C VAL A 500 3.75 -9.76 -1.85
N PRO A 501 3.65 -8.41 -1.85
CA PRO A 501 4.62 -7.56 -2.53
C PRO A 501 6.07 -7.78 -2.06
N GLU A 502 7.04 -7.58 -2.95
CA GLU A 502 8.47 -7.72 -2.62
C GLU A 502 8.94 -6.69 -1.57
N SER A 503 8.27 -5.54 -1.49
CA SER A 503 8.53 -4.48 -0.50
C SER A 503 8.11 -4.84 0.93
N VAL A 504 7.34 -5.92 1.14
CA VAL A 504 6.89 -6.30 2.48
C VAL A 504 8.07 -6.78 3.33
N ASP A 505 8.33 -6.05 4.41
CA ASP A 505 9.22 -6.48 5.48
C ASP A 505 8.48 -7.44 6.42
N PRO A 506 8.94 -8.70 6.59
CA PRO A 506 8.38 -9.65 7.56
C PRO A 506 8.25 -9.12 8.99
N ALA A 507 9.10 -8.16 9.40
CA ALA A 507 9.05 -7.55 10.72
C ALA A 507 7.83 -6.65 10.96
N GLY A 508 7.16 -6.18 9.90
CA GLY A 508 5.95 -5.35 9.98
C GLY A 508 4.64 -6.13 9.78
N VAL A 509 4.68 -7.47 9.85
CA VAL A 509 3.54 -8.30 9.44
C VAL A 509 2.80 -8.87 10.64
N TYR A 510 1.47 -8.88 10.54
CA TYR A 510 0.59 -9.51 11.53
C TYR A 510 -0.10 -10.75 10.96
N LEU A 511 -0.34 -11.73 11.82
CA LEU A 511 -1.16 -12.89 11.51
C LEU A 511 -2.42 -12.87 12.36
N ARG A 512 -3.59 -12.80 11.72
CA ARG A 512 -4.88 -12.90 12.38
C ARG A 512 -5.46 -14.31 12.23
N LEU A 513 -5.90 -14.90 13.34
CA LEU A 513 -6.67 -16.13 13.40
C LEU A 513 -8.08 -15.82 13.89
N SER A 514 -9.09 -16.15 13.08
CA SER A 514 -10.50 -15.97 13.43
C SER A 514 -11.19 -17.32 13.50
N ILE A 515 -11.47 -17.81 14.71
CA ILE A 515 -12.15 -19.09 14.92
C ILE A 515 -13.61 -18.85 15.32
N ARG A 516 -14.53 -19.37 14.50
CA ARG A 516 -15.97 -19.25 14.73
C ARG A 516 -16.37 -19.83 16.10
N GLY A 517 -17.00 -19.00 16.93
CA GLY A 517 -17.50 -19.39 18.25
C GLY A 517 -16.43 -19.44 19.35
N ILE A 518 -15.19 -19.02 19.06
CA ILE A 518 -14.10 -18.92 20.04
C ILE A 518 -13.60 -17.48 20.14
N GLY A 519 -13.27 -16.85 19.01
CA GLY A 519 -12.81 -15.47 18.97
C GLY A 519 -11.74 -15.24 17.91
N THR A 520 -11.14 -14.05 17.97
CA THR A 520 -10.06 -13.61 17.07
C THR A 520 -8.80 -13.35 17.89
N GLN A 521 -7.65 -13.79 17.37
CA GLN A 521 -6.34 -13.51 17.94
C GLN A 521 -5.41 -12.99 16.85
N ILE A 522 -4.56 -12.04 17.21
CA ILE A 522 -3.53 -11.48 16.33
C ILE A 522 -2.14 -11.78 16.91
N TRP A 523 -1.19 -12.10 16.04
CA TRP A 523 0.24 -12.12 16.35
C TRP A 523 0.97 -11.05 15.56
N ASN A 524 1.94 -10.39 16.17
CA ASN A 524 2.99 -9.68 15.46
C ASN A 524 4.10 -10.69 15.09
N LEU A 525 4.48 -10.75 13.81
CA LEU A 525 5.47 -11.68 13.28
C LEU A 525 6.91 -11.15 13.31
N SER A 526 7.12 -9.96 13.89
CA SER A 526 8.44 -9.34 14.17
C SER A 526 9.33 -10.16 15.08
#